data_AF-A0A346Q032-F1
#
_entry.id   AF-A0A346Q032-F1
#
_cell.length_a   1.000
_cell.length_b   1.000
_cell.length_c   1.000
_cell.angle_alpha   90.00
_cell.angle_beta   90.00
_cell.angle_gamma   90.00
#
_symmetry.space_group_name_H-M   'P 1'
#
loop_
_entity.id
_entity.type
_entity.pdbx_description
1 polymer ?
#
loop_
_entity_poly.entity_id
_entity_poly.type
_entity_poly.pdbx_seq_one_letter_code
_entity_poly.pdbx_strand_id
1 'polypeptide(L)'
;MFSGSFVGLFLVLTWVLISFSGFSYLGILLLLENFNIFILFLVITWGSLDSYINFLIFMVVATIEVTLGLVILTRLWNSDSFQI
;
A
#
# COMPACT_ATOMS: atom_id res chain seq x y z
N MET A 1 -19.15 -5.92 15.08
CA MET A 1 -19.93 -4.97 14.26
C MET A 1 -19.17 -3.68 13.92
N PHE A 2 -18.22 -3.20 14.73
CA PHE A 2 -17.48 -1.96 14.42
C PHE A 2 -16.40 -2.09 13.32
N SER A 3 -15.88 -3.28 13.01
CA SER A 3 -14.79 -3.42 12.03
C SER A 3 -15.19 -3.02 10.61
N GLY A 4 -16.44 -3.30 10.20
CA GLY A 4 -16.92 -2.99 8.84
C GLY A 4 -16.94 -1.50 8.50
N SER A 5 -17.16 -0.63 9.49
CA SER A 5 -17.15 0.82 9.29
C SER A 5 -15.76 1.38 8.97
N PHE A 6 -14.72 0.84 9.61
CA PHE A 6 -13.33 1.24 9.33
C PHE A 6 -12.90 0.79 7.93
N VAL A 7 -13.35 -0.38 7.47
CA VAL A 7 -13.13 -0.85 6.10
C VAL A 7 -13.77 0.08 5.08
N GLY A 8 -15.01 0.50 5.32
CA GLY A 8 -15.72 1.43 4.44
C GLY A 8 -15.00 2.78 4.29
N LEU A 9 -14.54 3.37 5.41
CA LEU A 9 -13.78 4.62 5.39
C LEU A 9 -12.45 4.48 4.66
N PHE A 10 -11.75 3.36 4.85
CA PHE A 10 -10.49 3.09 4.18
C PHE A 10 -10.65 2.97 2.66
N LEU A 11 -11.69 2.24 2.22
CA LEU A 11 -12.01 2.12 0.79
C LEU A 11 -12.34 3.48 0.16
N VAL A 12 -13.11 4.32 0.86
CA VAL A 12 -13.40 5.68 0.38
C VAL A 12 -12.13 6.53 0.27
N LEU A 13 -11.23 6.46 1.26
CA LEU A 13 -9.94 7.16 1.24
C LEU A 13 -9.06 6.70 0.08
N THR A 14 -8.94 5.38 -0.13
CA THR A 14 -8.19 4.86 -1.28
C THR A 14 -8.79 5.33 -2.60
N TRP A 15 -10.12 5.30 -2.76
CA TRP A 15 -10.80 5.77 -3.96
C TRP A 15 -10.53 7.26 -4.24
N VAL A 16 -10.54 8.09 -3.20
CA VAL A 16 -10.18 9.51 -3.30
C VAL A 16 -8.72 9.67 -3.73
N LEU A 17 -7.80 8.88 -3.17
CA LEU A 17 -6.37 8.89 -3.56
C LEU A 17 -6.12 8.40 -4.99
N ILE A 18 -6.85 7.37 -5.46
CA ILE A 18 -6.88 6.97 -6.89
C ILE A 18 -7.25 8.18 -7.75
N SER A 19 -8.33 8.85 -7.38
CA SER A 19 -8.91 9.93 -8.17
C SER A 19 -8.00 11.16 -8.23
N PHE A 20 -7.23 11.40 -7.18
CA PHE A 20 -6.37 12.58 -7.05
C PHE A 20 -4.96 12.39 -7.61
N SER A 21 -4.45 11.16 -7.61
CA SER A 21 -3.05 10.88 -7.96
C SER A 21 -2.76 10.75 -9.46
N GLY A 22 -3.83 10.75 -10.29
CA GLY A 22 -3.75 10.89 -11.75
C GLY A 22 -2.70 9.99 -12.40
N PHE A 23 -2.86 8.66 -12.32
CA PHE A 23 -2.00 7.62 -12.94
C PHE A 23 -0.47 7.83 -12.86
N SER A 24 0.01 8.70 -11.98
CA SER A 24 1.44 8.88 -11.75
C SER A 24 1.99 7.64 -11.06
N TYR A 25 3.21 7.24 -11.43
CA TYR A 25 3.87 6.09 -10.81
C TYR A 25 4.00 6.23 -9.28
N LEU A 26 4.23 7.46 -8.78
CA LEU A 26 4.21 7.78 -7.35
C LEU A 26 2.81 7.60 -6.74
N GLY A 27 1.76 8.01 -7.45
CA GLY A 27 0.37 7.82 -7.05
C GLY A 27 0.01 6.36 -6.84
N ILE A 28 0.46 5.49 -7.75
CA ILE A 28 0.24 4.05 -7.69
C ILE A 28 1.00 3.43 -6.51
N LEU A 29 2.22 3.87 -6.23
CA LEU A 29 2.97 3.42 -5.04
C LEU A 29 2.29 3.82 -3.74
N LEU A 30 1.80 5.06 -3.66
CA LEU A 30 1.09 5.57 -2.49
C LEU A 30 -0.23 4.82 -2.25
N LEU A 31 -0.94 4.45 -3.32
CA LEU A 31 -2.12 3.61 -3.26
C LEU A 31 -1.78 2.22 -2.72
N LEU A 32 -0.70 1.62 -3.24
CA LEU A 32 -0.23 0.30 -2.80
C LEU A 32 0.16 0.27 -1.33
N GLU A 33 0.85 1.31 -0.85
CA GLU A 33 1.20 1.45 0.55
C GLU A 33 -0.04 1.52 1.45
N ASN A 34 -1.04 2.32 1.06
CA ASN A 34 -2.30 2.37 1.79
C ASN A 34 -3.00 0.99 1.82
N PHE A 35 -3.01 0.26 0.70
CA PHE A 35 -3.58 -1.08 0.67
C PHE A 35 -2.84 -2.05 1.63
N ASN A 36 -1.52 -1.97 1.72
CA ASN A 36 -0.73 -2.77 2.67
C ASN A 36 -1.04 -2.43 4.13
N ILE A 37 -1.18 -1.14 4.46
CA ILE A 37 -1.58 -0.70 5.80
C ILE A 37 -2.96 -1.25 6.16
N PHE A 38 -3.88 -1.28 5.19
CA PHE A 38 -5.21 -1.84 5.38
C PHE A 38 -5.22 -3.34 5.64
N ILE A 39 -4.42 -4.10 4.89
CA ILE A 39 -4.26 -5.54 5.12
C ILE A 39 -3.70 -5.78 6.53
N LEU A 40 -2.67 -5.03 6.93
CA LEU A 40 -2.10 -5.13 8.28
C LEU A 40 -3.13 -4.81 9.37
N PHE A 41 -3.95 -3.78 9.15
CA PHE A 41 -5.04 -3.42 10.06
C PHE A 41 -6.11 -4.52 10.14
N LEU A 42 -6.46 -5.16 9.01
CA LEU A 42 -7.38 -6.31 9.00
C LEU A 42 -6.81 -7.50 9.77
N VAL A 43 -5.53 -7.82 9.58
CA VAL A 43 -4.87 -8.94 10.27
C VAL A 43 -4.88 -8.72 11.79
N ILE A 44 -4.65 -7.49 12.25
CA ILE A 44 -4.64 -7.17 13.69
C ILE A 44 -6.06 -7.15 14.30
N THR A 45 -7.05 -6.67 13.55
CA THR A 45 -8.43 -6.54 14.06
C THR A 45 -9.21 -7.85 14.03
N TRP A 46 -8.84 -8.78 13.14
CA TRP A 46 -9.49 -10.08 13.00
C TRP A 46 -8.71 -11.24 13.62
N GLY A 47 -7.43 -11.03 13.95
CA GLY A 47 -6.51 -12.06 14.43
C GLY A 47 -6.72 -12.45 15.90
N SER A 48 -6.57 -13.75 16.19
CA SER A 48 -6.32 -14.28 17.55
C SER A 48 -4.80 -14.30 17.85
N LEU A 49 -4.36 -14.80 19.01
CA LEU A 49 -2.96 -14.76 19.46
C LEU A 49 -1.91 -15.33 18.46
N ASP A 50 -2.28 -16.21 17.52
CA ASP A 50 -1.34 -16.73 16.50
C ASP A 50 -1.15 -15.78 15.30
N SER A 51 -1.94 -14.71 15.22
CA SER A 51 -1.91 -13.77 14.09
C SER A 51 -0.66 -12.88 14.04
N TYR A 52 0.14 -12.81 15.11
CA TYR A 52 1.35 -11.99 15.13
C TYR A 52 2.40 -12.45 14.10
N ILE A 53 2.50 -13.76 13.85
CA ILE A 53 3.42 -14.30 12.84
C ILE A 53 2.96 -13.88 11.44
N ASN A 54 1.67 -13.99 11.16
CA ASN A 54 1.11 -13.56 9.89
C ASN A 54 1.26 -12.04 9.69
N PHE A 55 1.05 -11.24 10.74
CA PHE A 55 1.27 -9.79 10.71
C PHE A 55 2.71 -9.45 10.34
N LEU A 56 3.69 -10.12 10.94
CA LEU A 56 5.11 -9.92 10.62
C LEU A 56 5.44 -10.30 9.18
N ILE A 57 4.91 -11.43 8.68
CA ILE A 57 5.12 -11.84 7.29
C ILE A 57 4.57 -10.80 6.32
N PHE A 58 3.35 -10.31 6.54
CA PHE A 58 2.76 -9.27 5.72
C PHE A 58 3.55 -7.96 5.79
N MET A 59 4.10 -7.60 6.95
CA MET A 59 4.95 -6.42 7.09
C MET A 59 6.23 -6.56 6.24
N VAL A 60 6.89 -7.72 6.27
CA VAL A 60 8.08 -7.98 5.44
C VAL A 60 7.74 -7.87 3.95
N VAL A 61 6.65 -8.49 3.50
CA VAL A 61 6.21 -8.40 2.09
C VAL A 61 5.93 -6.95 1.70
N ALA A 62 5.24 -6.18 2.54
CA ALA A 62 4.95 -4.77 2.28
C ALA A 62 6.23 -3.92 2.11
N THR A 63 7.26 -4.16 2.93
CA THR A 63 8.54 -3.44 2.79
C THR A 63 9.31 -3.82 1.52
N ILE A 64 9.26 -5.10 1.11
CA ILE A 64 9.85 -5.54 -0.16
C ILE A 64 9.15 -4.86 -1.33
N GLU A 65 7.83 -4.80 -1.31
CA GLU A 65 7.05 -4.16 -2.37
C GLU A 65 7.39 -2.67 -2.52
N VAL A 66 7.42 -1.91 -1.42
CA VAL A 66 7.73 -0.48 -1.45
C VAL A 66 9.16 -0.23 -1.93
N THR A 67 10.13 -1.02 -1.46
CA THR A 67 11.53 -0.90 -1.90
C THR A 67 11.70 -1.23 -3.39
N LEU A 68 11.08 -2.30 -3.89
CA LEU A 68 11.08 -2.62 -5.32
C LEU A 68 10.39 -1.53 -6.14
N GLY A 69 9.25 -1.04 -5.67
CA GLY A 69 8.50 0.04 -6.30
C GLY A 69 9.30 1.33 -6.44
N LEU A 70 10.00 1.74 -5.39
CA LEU A 70 10.91 2.89 -5.41
C LEU A 70 12.12 2.66 -6.31
N VAL A 71 12.70 1.46 -6.31
CA VAL A 71 13.82 1.12 -7.21
C VAL A 71 13.38 1.21 -8.67
N ILE A 72 12.21 0.68 -9.03
CA ILE A 72 11.67 0.78 -10.38
C ILE A 72 11.40 2.24 -10.74
N LEU A 73 10.83 3.02 -9.81
CA LEU A 73 10.56 4.44 -10.03
C LEU A 73 11.83 5.25 -10.29
N THR A 74 12.88 5.03 -9.50
CA THR A 74 14.18 5.70 -9.72
C THR A 74 14.82 5.30 -11.04
N ARG A 75 14.61 4.05 -11.52
CA ARG A 75 15.09 3.63 -12.85
C ARG A 75 14.29 4.27 -13.99
N LEU A 76 12.96 4.32 -13.87
CA LEU A 76 12.08 5.00 -14.83
C LEU A 76 12.40 6.50 -14.91
N TRP A 77 12.55 7.17 -13.76
CA TRP A 77 12.92 8.58 -13.70
C TRP A 77 14.26 8.86 -14.40
N ASN A 78 15.27 8.01 -14.19
CA ASN A 78 16.55 8.14 -14.88
C ASN A 78 16.43 7.88 -16.40
N SER A 79 15.50 7.02 -16.81
CA SER A 79 15.30 6.68 -18.23
C SER A 79 14.56 7.81 -18.98
N ASP A 80 13.57 8.44 -18.36
CA ASP A 80 12.89 9.62 -18.89
C ASP A 80 13.85 10.81 -18.99
N SER A 81 14.80 10.95 -18.04
CA SER A 81 15.81 12.01 -18.08
C SER A 81 16.87 11.86 -19.18
N PHE A 82 17.02 10.67 -19.77
CA PHE A 82 17.99 10.37 -20.83
C PHE A 82 17.42 10.56 -22.25
N GLN A 83 16.14 10.96 -22.39
CA GLN A 83 15.49 11.24 -23.68
C GLN A 83 15.41 12.75 -24.03
N ILE A 84 16.18 13.62 -23.35
CA ILE A 84 16.30 15.05 -23.67
C ILE A 84 17.72 15.37 -24.13
#